data_AF-A0A6L3APQ2-F1
#
_entry.id   AF-A0A6L3APQ2-F1
#
_cell.length_a   1.000
_cell.length_b   1.000
_cell.length_c   1.000
_cell.angle_alpha   90.00
_cell.angle_beta   90.00
_cell.angle_gamma   90.00
#
_symmetry.space_group_name_H-M   'P 1'
#
loop_
_entity.id
_entity.type
_entity.pdbx_description
1 polymer ?
#
loop_
_entity_poly.entity_id
_entity_poly.type
_entity_poly.pdbx_seq_one_letter_code
_entity_poly.pdbx_strand_id
1 'polypeptide(L)'
;MTYKVINNVVIKTANGDLELKKDQTVKLPEKIAQKLIDAGKIKPQTIPYELAERMAIMGENCEPDQVKPYITDFGVLVIPYNSPTKYHYWKTGGQSVCDTLKELGRCDLIEKYTHPDYVN
;
A
#
# COMPACT_ATOMS: atom_id res chain seq x y z
N MET A 1 -4.27 -5.76 -2.82
CA MET A 1 -3.70 -6.69 -1.82
C MET A 1 -2.96 -7.83 -2.51
N THR A 2 -1.79 -8.22 -1.98
CA THR A 2 -1.02 -9.39 -2.42
C THR A 2 -1.15 -10.53 -1.40
N TYR A 3 -1.14 -11.76 -1.90
CA TYR A 3 -1.34 -12.96 -1.10
C TYR A 3 -0.21 -13.95 -1.33
N LYS A 4 0.22 -14.62 -0.27
CA LYS A 4 1.20 -15.70 -0.33
C LYS A 4 0.48 -17.04 -0.38
N VAL A 5 0.80 -17.85 -1.38
CA VAL A 5 0.24 -19.19 -1.56
C VAL A 5 0.86 -20.14 -0.55
N ILE A 6 0.03 -20.84 0.23
CA ILE A 6 0.46 -21.79 1.26
C ILE A 6 0.58 -23.19 0.67
N ASN A 7 -0.35 -23.55 -0.22
CA ASN A 7 -0.43 -24.86 -0.86
C ASN A 7 -0.67 -24.71 -2.37
N ASN A 8 -0.16 -25.65 -3.17
CA ASN A 8 -0.42 -25.68 -4.61
C ASN A 8 -1.93 -25.71 -4.87
N VAL A 9 -2.44 -24.78 -5.69
CA VAL A 9 -3.86 -24.71 -6.03
C VAL A 9 -4.06 -24.30 -7.47
N VAL A 10 -4.94 -25.00 -8.16
CA VAL A 10 -5.42 -24.60 -9.48
C VAL A 10 -6.73 -23.85 -9.30
N ILE A 11 -6.80 -22.60 -9.75
CA ILE A 11 -8.00 -21.78 -9.75
C ILE A 11 -8.53 -21.64 -11.18
N LYS A 12 -9.75 -22.08 -11.41
CA LYS A 12 -10.46 -21.85 -12.68
C LYS A 12 -10.90 -20.41 -12.75
N THR A 13 -10.27 -19.64 -13.64
CA THR A 13 -10.65 -18.25 -13.93
C THR A 13 -11.36 -18.19 -15.28
N ALA A 14 -12.06 -17.08 -15.56
CA ALA A 14 -12.71 -16.86 -16.86
C ALA A 14 -11.74 -16.89 -18.05
N ASN A 15 -10.43 -16.67 -17.80
CA ASN A 15 -9.37 -16.70 -18.80
C ASN A 15 -8.58 -18.02 -18.84
N GLY A 16 -9.01 -19.04 -18.09
CA GLY A 16 -8.35 -20.36 -18.03
C GLY A 16 -7.97 -20.80 -16.61
N ASP A 17 -7.42 -22.02 -16.53
CA ASP A 17 -6.87 -22.58 -15.30
C ASP A 17 -5.59 -21.84 -14.89
N LEU A 18 -5.63 -21.16 -13.75
CA LEU A 18 -4.48 -20.47 -13.15
C LEU A 18 -3.87 -21.38 -12.08
N GLU A 19 -2.70 -21.94 -12.37
CA GLU A 19 -1.95 -22.74 -11.41
C GLU A 19 -1.11 -21.86 -10.49
N LEU A 20 -1.40 -21.95 -9.18
CA LEU A 20 -0.67 -21.28 -8.13
C LEU A 20 0.23 -22.27 -7.41
N LYS A 21 1.52 -21.96 -7.34
CA LYS A 21 2.53 -22.78 -6.66
C LYS A 21 2.71 -22.33 -5.21
N LYS A 22 3.00 -23.26 -4.32
CA LYS A 22 3.35 -23.01 -2.92
C LYS A 22 4.49 -21.99 -2.85
N ASP A 23 4.38 -21.07 -1.89
CA ASP A 23 5.27 -19.92 -1.67
C ASP A 23 5.25 -18.83 -2.75
N GLN A 24 4.43 -18.96 -3.80
CA GLN A 24 4.24 -17.90 -4.80
C GLN A 24 3.46 -16.71 -4.23
N THR A 25 3.82 -15.50 -4.65
CA THR A 25 3.04 -14.28 -4.39
C THR A 25 2.12 -14.00 -5.56
N VAL A 26 0.84 -13.76 -5.27
CA VAL A 26 -0.17 -13.43 -6.29
C VAL A 26 -1.02 -12.23 -5.91
N LYS A 27 -1.39 -11.44 -6.91
CA LYS A 27 -2.38 -10.36 -6.81
C LYS A 27 -3.72 -10.92 -7.29
N LEU A 28 -4.68 -11.04 -6.38
CA LEU A 28 -6.00 -11.61 -6.66
C LEU A 28 -7.09 -10.62 -6.25
N PRO A 29 -8.24 -10.61 -6.96
CA PRO A 29 -9.42 -9.86 -6.51
C PRO A 29 -9.87 -10.32 -5.13
N GLU A 30 -10.31 -9.38 -4.29
CA GLU A 30 -10.69 -9.64 -2.89
C GLU A 30 -11.73 -10.76 -2.75
N LYS A 31 -12.76 -10.77 -3.61
CA LYS A 31 -13.80 -11.82 -3.63
C LYS A 31 -13.26 -13.23 -3.85
N ILE A 32 -12.20 -13.38 -4.66
CA ILE A 32 -11.56 -14.68 -4.94
C ILE A 32 -10.58 -15.00 -3.81
N ALA A 33 -9.83 -14.01 -3.36
CA ALA A 33 -8.89 -14.17 -2.27
C ALA A 33 -9.57 -14.62 -0.99
N GLN A 34 -10.72 -14.05 -0.63
CA GLN A 34 -11.49 -14.43 0.56
C GLN A 34 -11.83 -15.92 0.56
N LYS A 35 -12.33 -16.44 -0.58
CA LYS A 35 -12.64 -17.87 -0.73
C LYS A 35 -11.40 -18.77 -0.57
N LEU A 36 -10.25 -18.31 -1.02
CA LEU A 36 -8.99 -19.05 -0.93
C LEU A 36 -8.36 -18.95 0.47
N ILE A 37 -8.59 -17.86 1.19
CA ILE A 37 -8.20 -17.68 2.59
C ILE A 37 -9.04 -18.59 3.48
N ASP A 38 -10.36 -18.60 3.31
CA ASP A 38 -11.29 -19.51 4.01
C ASP A 38 -10.93 -20.98 3.76
N ALA A 39 -10.53 -21.31 2.53
CA ALA A 39 -10.06 -22.64 2.17
C ALA A 39 -8.62 -22.96 2.65
N GLY A 40 -7.95 -22.04 3.36
CA GLY A 40 -6.60 -22.22 3.89
C GLY A 40 -5.51 -22.36 2.82
N LYS A 41 -5.76 -21.89 1.59
CA LYS A 41 -4.85 -22.09 0.45
C LYS A 41 -3.87 -20.93 0.26
N ILE A 42 -4.28 -19.72 0.65
CA ILE A 42 -3.46 -18.52 0.61
C ILE A 42 -3.56 -17.78 1.94
N LYS A 43 -2.58 -16.92 2.24
CA LYS A 43 -2.65 -15.96 3.34
C LYS A 43 -2.39 -14.55 2.83
N PRO A 44 -2.93 -13.51 3.49
CA PRO A 44 -2.51 -12.15 3.24
C PRO A 44 -0.99 -12.07 3.38
N GLN A 45 -0.31 -11.55 2.36
CA GLN A 45 1.09 -11.23 2.50
C GLN A 45 1.19 -9.80 2.99
N THR A 46 1.32 -9.64 4.31
CA THR A 46 1.79 -8.39 4.89
C THR A 46 3.25 -8.23 4.50
N ILE A 47 3.49 -7.26 3.62
CA ILE A 47 4.84 -6.84 3.29
C ILE A 47 5.39 -6.10 4.53
N PRO A 48 6.61 -6.41 5.00
CA PRO A 48 7.22 -5.66 6.08
C PRO A 48 7.26 -4.17 5.73
N TYR A 49 7.08 -3.31 6.74
CA TYR A 49 7.03 -1.86 6.60
C TYR A 49 8.23 -1.31 5.79
N GLU A 50 9.44 -1.74 6.10
CA GLU A 50 10.65 -1.31 5.39
C GLU A 50 10.64 -1.69 3.89
N LEU A 51 10.03 -2.83 3.55
CA LEU A 51 9.90 -3.25 2.15
C LEU A 51 8.82 -2.44 1.44
N ALA A 52 7.72 -2.09 2.13
CA ALA A 52 6.69 -1.20 1.61
C ALA A 52 7.21 0.22 1.35
N GLU A 53 8.02 0.77 2.26
CA GLU A 53 8.69 2.07 2.07
C GLU A 53 9.65 2.05 0.89
N ARG A 54 10.51 1.03 0.80
CA ARG A 54 11.42 0.86 -0.34
C ARG A 54 10.68 0.69 -1.66
N MET A 55 9.55 -0.01 -1.66
CA MET A 55 8.69 -0.15 -2.84
C MET A 55 7.97 1.14 -3.21
N ALA A 56 7.57 1.98 -2.24
CA ALA A 56 7.02 3.30 -2.52
C ALA A 56 8.06 4.24 -3.17
N ILE A 57 9.34 4.09 -2.82
CA ILE A 57 10.45 4.89 -3.39
C ILE A 57 10.88 4.36 -4.77
N MET A 58 10.78 3.05 -5.02
CA MET A 58 11.28 2.43 -6.26
C MET A 58 10.19 2.06 -7.30
N GLY A 59 8.92 1.97 -6.91
CA GLY A 59 7.85 1.36 -7.71
C GLY A 59 6.85 2.33 -8.34
N GLU A 60 6.74 3.55 -7.84
CA GLU A 60 5.89 4.60 -8.41
C GLU A 60 6.78 5.80 -8.69
N ASN A 61 7.35 5.82 -9.89
CA ASN A 61 7.86 7.06 -10.46
C ASN A 61 6.71 8.05 -10.35
N CYS A 62 6.83 9.10 -9.53
CA CYS A 62 5.89 10.22 -9.53
C CYS A 62 5.67 10.56 -11.00
N GLU A 63 4.46 10.37 -11.51
CA GLU A 63 4.16 10.87 -12.84
C GLU A 63 4.50 12.36 -12.81
N PRO A 64 5.14 12.93 -13.85
CA PRO A 64 5.62 14.32 -13.80
C PRO A 64 4.50 15.33 -13.46
N ASP A 65 3.25 14.94 -13.70
CA ASP A 65 2.03 15.71 -13.40
C ASP A 65 1.41 15.42 -12.01
N GLN A 66 1.97 14.50 -11.21
CA GLN A 66 1.52 14.24 -9.85
C GLN A 66 2.03 15.33 -8.89
N VAL A 67 1.24 16.40 -8.78
CA VAL A 67 1.50 17.56 -7.92
C VAL A 67 0.83 17.45 -6.55
N LYS A 68 0.00 16.43 -6.32
CA LYS A 68 -0.79 16.28 -5.09
C LYS A 68 -0.27 15.13 -4.23
N PRO A 69 -0.31 15.24 -2.90
CA PRO A 69 -0.01 14.12 -2.01
C PRO A 69 -0.99 12.98 -2.27
N TYR A 70 -0.52 11.74 -2.14
CA TYR A 70 -1.34 10.55 -2.33
C TYR A 70 -0.91 9.42 -1.39
N ILE A 71 -1.78 8.43 -1.23
CA ILE A 71 -1.50 7.22 -0.47
C ILE A 71 -1.27 6.09 -1.47
N THR A 72 -0.13 5.42 -1.37
CA THR A 72 0.17 4.24 -2.18
C THR A 72 -0.76 3.07 -1.80
N ASP A 73 -0.84 2.06 -2.67
CA ASP A 73 -1.54 0.78 -2.39
C ASP A 73 -1.07 0.11 -1.07
N PHE A 74 0.09 0.51 -0.55
CA PHE A 74 0.70 0.01 0.68
C PHE A 74 0.39 0.85 1.93
N GLY A 75 -0.45 1.88 1.81
CA GLY A 75 -0.81 2.74 2.95
C GLY A 75 0.32 3.65 3.40
N VAL A 76 1.19 4.05 2.48
CA VAL A 76 2.27 5.02 2.71
C VAL A 76 1.88 6.35 2.08
N LEU A 77 1.93 7.42 2.87
CA LEU A 77 1.78 8.79 2.38
C LEU A 77 3.02 9.19 1.58
N VAL A 78 2.81 9.51 0.32
CA VAL A 78 3.82 10.07 -0.58
C VAL A 78 3.45 11.52 -0.85
N ILE A 79 4.40 12.42 -0.59
CA ILE A 79 4.26 13.86 -0.86
C ILE A 79 5.31 14.21 -1.92
N PRO A 80 4.88 14.41 -3.19
CA PRO A 80 5.80 14.76 -4.27
C PRO A 80 6.56 16.05 -3.98
N TYR A 81 7.83 16.14 -4.42
CA TYR A 81 8.61 17.36 -4.24
C TYR A 81 8.02 18.55 -5.04
N ASN A 82 7.35 18.26 -6.16
CA ASN A 82 6.65 19.25 -6.97
C ASN A 82 5.32 19.73 -6.32
N SER A 83 4.89 19.13 -5.20
CA SER A 83 3.65 19.54 -4.55
C SER A 83 3.75 20.95 -3.95
N PRO A 84 2.61 21.67 -3.81
CA PRO A 84 2.57 22.93 -3.10
C PRO A 84 3.27 22.85 -1.74
N THR A 85 4.00 23.91 -1.37
CA THR A 85 4.74 23.99 -0.09
C THR A 85 3.87 23.79 1.14
N LYS A 86 2.56 24.05 1.03
CA LYS A 86 1.60 23.73 2.09
C LYS A 86 1.58 22.25 2.45
N TYR A 87 1.91 21.32 1.54
CA TYR A 87 1.93 19.89 1.84
C TYR A 87 3.27 19.41 2.41
N HIS A 88 4.33 20.22 2.31
CA HIS A 88 5.65 19.86 2.81
C HIS A 88 5.71 20.12 4.31
N TYR A 89 5.34 19.13 5.12
CA TYR A 89 5.37 19.24 6.59
C TYR A 89 6.77 19.62 7.14
N TRP A 90 7.83 19.36 6.37
CA TRP A 90 9.22 19.70 6.69
C TRP A 90 9.63 21.13 6.28
N LYS A 91 8.73 21.93 5.68
CA LYS A 91 8.99 23.33 5.32
C LYS A 91 8.25 24.27 6.26
N THR A 92 8.85 25.43 6.51
CA THR A 92 8.22 26.50 7.28
C THR A 92 6.95 26.99 6.58
N GLY A 93 5.80 26.88 7.24
CA GLY A 93 4.48 27.17 6.66
C GLY A 93 3.80 25.98 5.97
N GLY A 94 4.37 24.77 6.08
CA GLY A 94 3.71 23.53 5.72
C GLY A 94 2.63 23.14 6.73
N GLN A 95 1.61 22.45 6.25
CA GLN A 95 0.55 21.84 7.04
C GLN A 95 1.02 20.51 7.63
N SER A 96 0.37 20.06 8.69
CA SER A 96 0.73 18.79 9.32
C SER A 96 0.44 17.59 8.41
N VAL A 97 1.14 16.50 8.64
CA VAL A 97 0.83 15.21 7.99
C VAL A 97 -0.63 14.82 8.25
N CYS A 98 -1.14 15.08 9.46
CA CYS A 98 -2.52 14.81 9.83
C CYS A 98 -3.53 15.63 9.01
N ASP A 99 -3.28 16.92 8.78
CA ASP A 99 -4.15 17.76 7.95
C ASP A 99 -4.15 17.29 6.49
N THR A 100 -2.99 16.87 6.00
CA THR A 100 -2.86 16.26 4.66
C THR A 100 -3.66 14.96 4.55
N LEU A 101 -3.60 14.09 5.56
CA LEU A 101 -4.37 12.84 5.59
C LEU A 101 -5.88 13.08 5.70
N LYS A 102 -6.31 14.11 6.44
CA LYS A 102 -7.71 14.54 6.50
C LYS A 102 -8.21 15.02 5.13
N GLU A 103 -7.41 15.83 4.41
CA GLU A 103 -7.75 16.27 3.04
C GLU A 103 -7.89 15.08 2.08
N LEU A 104 -7.10 14.02 2.28
CA LEU A 104 -7.17 12.78 1.49
C LEU A 104 -8.29 11.83 1.93
N GLY A 105 -9.04 12.17 2.99
CA GLY A 105 -10.09 11.30 3.55
C GLY A 105 -9.56 10.02 4.20
N ARG A 106 -8.26 9.96 4.49
CA ARG A 106 -7.57 8.78 5.07
C ARG A 106 -7.25 8.99 6.53
N CYS A 107 -8.29 9.30 7.31
CA CYS A 107 -8.18 9.48 8.76
C CYS A 107 -7.73 8.19 9.49
N ASP A 108 -7.93 7.03 8.88
CA ASP A 108 -7.46 5.72 9.36
C ASP A 108 -5.94 5.65 9.51
N LEU A 109 -5.20 6.47 8.76
CA LEU A 109 -3.74 6.49 8.80
C LEU A 109 -3.20 7.53 9.81
N ILE A 110 -4.03 8.38 10.40
CA ILE A 110 -3.56 9.44 11.31
C ILE A 110 -2.84 8.83 12.51
N GLU A 111 -3.39 7.77 13.11
CA GLU A 111 -2.78 7.09 14.25
C GLU A 111 -1.37 6.55 13.93
N LYS A 112 -1.17 6.08 12.69
CA LYS A 112 0.14 5.62 12.20
C LYS A 112 1.19 6.73 12.17
N TYR A 113 0.79 7.95 11.80
CA TYR A 113 1.70 9.10 11.67
C TYR A 113 1.78 9.97 12.93
N THR A 114 1.04 9.63 13.99
CA THR A 114 1.01 10.36 15.27
C THR A 114 1.89 9.69 16.34
N HIS A 115 2.47 8.52 16.06
CA HIS A 115 3.27 7.78 17.05
C HIS A 115 4.58 8.52 17.39
N PRO A 116 4.90 8.72 18.69
CA PRO A 116 6.07 9.47 19.15
C PRO A 116 7.42 8.83 18.82
N ASP A 117 7.45 7.56 18.40
CA ASP A 117 8.68 6.83 18.06
C ASP A 117 9.40 7.31 16.78
N TYR A 118 8.76 8.18 15.98
CA TYR A 118 9.36 8.76 14.77
C TYR A 118 9.96 10.16 14.98
N VAL A 119 10.06 10.62 16.24
CA VAL A 119 10.81 11.81 16.63
C VAL A 119 12.08 11.36 17.36
N ASN A 120 13.08 10.90 16.59
CA ASN A 120 14.48 10.85 17.04
C ASN A 120 15.42 11.15 15.87
#